data_AF-A0A176JAV9-F1
#
_entry.id   AF-A0A176JAV9-F1
#
_cell.length_a   1.000
_cell.length_b   1.000
_cell.length_c   1.000
_cell.angle_alpha   90.00
_cell.angle_beta   90.00
_cell.angle_gamma   90.00
#
_symmetry.space_group_name_H-M   'P 1'
#
loop_
_entity.id
_entity.type
_entity.pdbx_description
1 polymer ?
#
loop_
_entity_poly.entity_id
_entity_poly.type
_entity_poly.pdbx_seq_one_letter_code
_entity_poly.pdbx_strand_id
1 'polypeptide(L)'
;MFERIISSDQKGFTLIEVLISITIFSVLTIGMLQFFNQALNFSNKNEDKTLGIYVARNMINYMEQQSFSNINSFYVKETGATVIESPSCEKDTLANGEKVLNQTEKITLNGKETTRCALNFTPKLNNRQFSVKVEVKRHTDEKLRNSLIPVNVIVSWDNTKTQLEGYIANEKNR
;
A
#
# COMPACT_ATOMS: atom_id res chain seq x y z
N MET A 1 -42.46 27.05 -46.81
CA MET A 1 -41.00 27.01 -46.99
C MET A 1 -40.40 25.98 -46.04
N PHE A 2 -40.73 24.69 -46.20
CA PHE A 2 -40.08 23.53 -45.54
C PHE A 2 -40.60 22.24 -46.20
N GLU A 3 -40.48 22.13 -47.51
CA GLU A 3 -40.73 20.87 -48.20
C GLU A 3 -39.56 20.57 -49.11
N ARG A 4 -39.15 19.30 -49.12
CA ARG A 4 -38.03 18.67 -49.86
C ARG A 4 -36.68 18.58 -49.13
N ILE A 5 -36.60 17.68 -48.16
CA ILE A 5 -35.35 16.97 -47.81
C ILE A 5 -35.49 15.43 -47.92
N ILE A 6 -36.67 14.90 -48.30
CA ILE A 6 -36.83 13.44 -48.42
C ILE A 6 -36.77 13.06 -49.89
N SER A 7 -35.55 12.83 -50.37
CA SER A 7 -35.27 12.31 -51.71
C SER A 7 -35.72 10.84 -51.78
N SER A 8 -36.57 10.52 -52.74
CA SER A 8 -37.19 9.21 -52.97
C SER A 8 -36.25 8.25 -53.71
N ASP A 9 -35.12 7.91 -53.08
CA ASP A 9 -34.24 6.81 -53.51
C ASP A 9 -33.93 5.92 -52.29
N GLN A 10 -34.98 5.25 -51.78
CA GLN A 10 -34.90 4.35 -50.63
C GLN A 10 -34.37 2.98 -51.06
N LYS A 11 -33.13 2.91 -51.55
CA LYS A 11 -32.43 1.62 -51.66
C LYS A 11 -32.01 1.20 -50.26
N GLY A 12 -32.76 0.26 -49.67
CA GLY A 12 -32.40 -0.36 -48.40
C GLY A 12 -31.09 -1.14 -48.51
N PHE A 13 -30.41 -1.36 -47.37
CA PHE A 13 -29.23 -2.20 -47.32
C PHE A 13 -29.55 -3.63 -47.71
N THR A 14 -28.65 -4.25 -48.48
CA THR A 14 -28.79 -5.67 -48.78
C THR A 14 -28.49 -6.51 -47.54
N LEU A 15 -29.12 -7.69 -47.41
CA LEU A 15 -28.89 -8.58 -46.28
C LEU A 15 -27.39 -8.91 -46.10
N ILE A 16 -26.68 -9.12 -47.22
CA ILE A 16 -25.25 -9.46 -47.21
C ILE A 16 -24.38 -8.30 -46.70
N GLU A 17 -24.73 -7.07 -47.02
CA GLU A 17 -23.99 -5.87 -46.58
C GLU A 17 -24.14 -5.63 -45.07
N VAL A 18 -25.36 -5.83 -44.55
CA VAL A 18 -25.61 -5.80 -43.10
C VAL A 18 -24.86 -6.93 -42.40
N LEU A 19 -24.86 -8.14 -42.98
CA LEU A 19 -24.15 -9.29 -42.42
C LEU A 19 -22.64 -9.04 -42.36
N ILE A 20 -22.04 -8.52 -43.42
CA ILE A 20 -20.60 -8.17 -43.47
C ILE A 20 -20.27 -7.04 -42.48
N SER A 21 -21.14 -6.04 -42.35
CA SER A 21 -20.91 -4.93 -41.41
C SER A 21 -20.92 -5.41 -39.96
N ILE A 22 -21.88 -6.25 -39.59
CA ILE A 22 -21.99 -6.81 -38.23
C ILE A 22 -20.83 -7.76 -37.95
N THR A 23 -20.36 -8.55 -38.92
CA THR A 23 -19.21 -9.45 -38.70
C THR A 23 -17.92 -8.66 -38.48
N ILE A 24 -17.65 -7.64 -39.30
CA ILE A 24 -16.49 -6.75 -39.09
C ILE A 24 -16.57 -6.06 -37.73
N PHE A 25 -17.73 -5.51 -37.38
CA PHE A 25 -17.94 -4.88 -36.07
C PHE A 25 -17.74 -5.85 -34.91
N SER A 26 -18.19 -7.10 -35.05
CA SER A 26 -18.03 -8.14 -34.03
C SER A 26 -16.55 -8.48 -33.79
N VAL A 27 -15.75 -8.60 -34.84
CA VAL A 27 -14.31 -8.85 -34.71
C VAL A 27 -13.61 -7.69 -34.00
N LEU A 28 -13.96 -6.45 -34.35
CA LEU A 28 -13.38 -5.26 -33.73
C LEU A 28 -13.75 -5.13 -32.24
N THR A 29 -15.02 -5.36 -31.90
CA THR A 29 -15.49 -5.27 -30.50
C THR A 29 -14.85 -6.31 -29.60
N ILE A 30 -14.64 -7.54 -30.08
CA ILE A 30 -13.94 -8.58 -29.32
C ILE A 30 -12.51 -8.13 -28.98
N GLY A 31 -11.78 -7.58 -29.96
CA GLY A 31 -10.43 -7.05 -29.73
C GLY A 31 -10.43 -5.90 -28.72
N MET A 32 -11.39 -5.00 -28.81
CA MET A 32 -11.52 -3.86 -27.89
C MET A 32 -11.85 -4.28 -26.45
N LEU A 33 -12.69 -5.30 -26.27
CA LEU A 33 -13.01 -5.86 -24.95
C LEU A 33 -11.78 -6.47 -24.26
N GLN A 34 -10.90 -7.14 -25.02
CA GLN A 34 -9.65 -7.67 -24.47
C GLN A 34 -8.72 -6.55 -23.95
N PHE A 35 -8.66 -5.42 -24.66
CA PHE A 35 -7.91 -4.25 -24.20
C PHE A 35 -8.52 -3.65 -22.93
N PHE A 36 -9.85 -3.52 -22.86
CA PHE A 36 -10.50 -3.01 -21.66
C PHE A 36 -10.27 -3.86 -20.43
N ASN A 37 -10.35 -5.19 -20.55
CA ASN A 37 -10.05 -6.08 -19.43
C ASN A 37 -8.63 -5.88 -18.90
N GLN A 38 -7.65 -5.68 -19.79
CA GLN A 38 -6.28 -5.38 -19.38
C GLN A 38 -6.17 -4.01 -18.68
N ALA A 39 -6.82 -2.98 -19.22
CA ALA A 39 -6.84 -1.65 -18.62
C ALA A 39 -7.49 -1.64 -17.22
N LEU A 40 -8.61 -2.35 -17.04
CA LEU A 40 -9.26 -2.52 -15.74
C LEU A 40 -8.36 -3.24 -14.75
N ASN A 41 -7.72 -4.34 -15.16
CA ASN A 41 -6.77 -5.06 -14.30
C ASN A 41 -5.57 -4.19 -13.89
N PHE A 42 -5.07 -3.36 -14.80
CA PHE A 42 -4.00 -2.41 -14.50
C PHE A 42 -4.47 -1.33 -13.51
N SER A 43 -5.68 -0.79 -13.69
CA SER A 43 -6.29 0.17 -12.76
C SER A 43 -6.41 -0.42 -11.35
N ASN A 44 -6.93 -1.64 -11.22
CA ASN A 44 -7.06 -2.32 -9.93
C ASN A 44 -5.69 -2.52 -9.26
N LYS A 45 -4.68 -2.98 -10.01
CA LYS A 45 -3.32 -3.13 -9.46
C LYS A 45 -2.72 -1.79 -8.99
N ASN A 46 -3.02 -0.69 -9.66
CA ASN A 46 -2.55 0.64 -9.27
C ASN A 46 -3.27 1.17 -8.03
N GLU A 47 -4.57 0.92 -7.91
CA GLU A 47 -5.33 1.19 -6.68
C GLU A 47 -4.68 0.45 -5.51
N ASP A 48 -4.40 -0.85 -5.68
CA ASP A 48 -3.79 -1.69 -4.66
C ASP A 48 -2.43 -1.15 -4.22
N LYS A 49 -1.60 -0.75 -5.19
CA LYS A 49 -0.30 -0.12 -4.92
C LYS A 49 -0.43 1.20 -4.18
N THR A 50 -1.45 2.00 -4.51
CA THR A 50 -1.73 3.27 -3.83
C THR A 50 -2.11 3.03 -2.37
N LEU A 51 -2.96 2.04 -2.10
CA LEU A 51 -3.29 1.63 -0.74
C LEU A 51 -2.06 1.12 0.02
N GLY A 52 -1.21 0.31 -0.63
CA GLY A 52 0.05 -0.15 -0.04
C GLY A 52 1.00 0.99 0.34
N ILE A 53 1.12 2.03 -0.51
CA ILE A 53 1.93 3.23 -0.22
C ILE A 53 1.32 4.02 0.94
N TYR A 54 0.00 4.15 0.99
CA TYR A 54 -0.70 4.81 2.09
C TYR A 54 -0.43 4.10 3.43
N VAL A 55 -0.51 2.76 3.45
CA VAL A 55 -0.14 1.95 4.62
C VAL A 55 1.32 2.18 5.01
N ALA A 56 2.24 2.20 4.04
CA ALA A 56 3.66 2.43 4.30
C ALA A 56 3.92 3.80 4.94
N ARG A 57 3.29 4.86 4.42
CA ARG A 57 3.36 6.23 4.97
C ARG A 57 2.82 6.29 6.40
N ASN A 58 1.68 5.65 6.65
CA ASN A 58 1.12 5.60 8.00
C ASN A 58 2.04 4.87 8.97
N MET A 59 2.71 3.80 8.53
CA MET A 59 3.70 3.13 9.34
C MET A 59 4.93 4.00 9.60
N ILE A 60 5.45 4.74 8.61
CA ILE A 60 6.53 5.71 8.85
C ILE A 60 6.11 6.72 9.93
N ASN A 61 4.93 7.32 9.78
CA ASN A 61 4.40 8.27 10.76
C ASN A 61 4.26 7.63 12.15
N TYR A 62 3.87 6.36 12.23
CA TYR A 62 3.81 5.62 13.49
C TYR A 62 5.20 5.39 14.11
N MET A 63 6.19 5.04 13.29
CA MET A 63 7.57 4.83 13.71
C MET A 63 8.23 6.14 14.17
N GLU A 64 7.94 7.27 13.52
CA GLU A 64 8.39 8.61 13.94
C GLU A 64 7.83 9.05 15.30
N GLN A 65 6.71 8.46 15.74
CA GLN A 65 6.14 8.70 17.06
C GLN A 65 6.72 7.79 18.15
N GLN A 66 7.51 6.78 17.78
CA GLN A 66 8.15 5.90 18.77
C GLN A 66 9.38 6.57 19.38
N SER A 67 9.74 6.12 20.58
CA SER A 67 10.92 6.61 21.27
C SER A 67 12.20 6.24 20.50
N PHE A 68 12.95 7.24 20.04
CA PHE A 68 14.24 7.08 19.37
C PHE A 68 15.18 6.27 20.25
N SER A 69 15.25 6.59 21.55
CA SER A 69 16.13 5.89 22.49
C SER A 69 15.78 4.40 22.61
N ASN A 70 14.49 4.07 22.60
CA ASN A 70 14.03 2.68 22.72
C ASN A 70 14.33 1.90 21.43
N ILE A 71 14.04 2.49 20.27
CA ILE A 71 14.32 1.86 18.97
C ILE A 71 15.83 1.69 18.75
N ASN A 72 16.62 2.72 19.05
CA ASN A 72 18.07 2.69 18.87
C ASN A 72 18.74 1.65 19.77
N SER A 73 18.33 1.55 21.03
CA SER A 73 18.94 0.60 21.96
C SER A 73 18.54 -0.86 21.71
N PHE A 74 17.30 -1.10 21.24
CA PHE A 74 16.77 -2.46 21.10
C PHE A 74 16.92 -3.03 19.69
N TYR A 75 16.64 -2.25 18.65
CA TYR A 75 16.59 -2.74 17.27
C TYR A 75 17.81 -2.35 16.43
N VAL A 76 18.47 -1.23 16.72
CA VAL A 76 19.62 -0.79 15.92
C VAL A 76 20.88 -1.53 16.36
N LYS A 77 21.40 -2.38 15.48
CA LYS A 77 22.65 -3.14 15.70
C LYS A 77 23.83 -2.41 15.08
N GLU A 78 25.04 -2.72 15.56
CA GLU A 78 26.29 -2.21 14.96
C GLU A 78 26.42 -2.59 13.48
N THR A 79 25.96 -3.79 13.12
CA THR A 79 26.02 -4.33 11.77
C THR A 79 24.69 -4.95 11.34
N GLY A 80 24.27 -4.67 10.11
CA GLY A 80 23.08 -5.24 9.50
C GLY A 80 21.80 -4.47 9.82
N ALA A 81 20.70 -4.88 9.17
CA ALA A 81 19.36 -4.39 9.45
C ALA A 81 18.64 -5.35 10.39
N THR A 82 17.82 -4.80 11.27
CA THR A 82 16.89 -5.55 12.10
C THR A 82 15.49 -5.36 11.55
N VAL A 83 14.75 -6.48 11.44
CA VAL A 83 13.36 -6.47 10.97
C VAL A 83 12.45 -6.47 12.19
N ILE A 84 11.53 -5.51 12.23
CA ILE A 84 10.44 -5.41 13.20
C ILE A 84 9.15 -5.89 12.50
N GLU A 85 8.41 -6.77 13.17
CA GLU A 85 7.19 -7.38 12.65
C GLU A 85 6.09 -7.39 13.73
N SER A 86 4.85 -7.73 13.36
CA SER A 86 3.71 -7.75 14.30
C SER A 86 3.98 -8.45 15.66
N PRO A 87 4.69 -9.62 15.73
CA PRO A 87 4.99 -10.26 17.01
C PRO A 87 5.87 -9.44 17.96
N SER A 88 6.65 -8.47 17.44
CA SER A 88 7.48 -7.56 18.25
C SER A 88 6.66 -6.68 19.17
N CYS A 89 5.39 -6.43 18.84
CA CYS A 89 4.49 -5.71 19.73
C CYS A 89 4.43 -6.44 21.09
N GLU A 90 4.03 -7.70 21.13
CA GLU A 90 3.81 -8.35 22.42
C GLU A 90 5.11 -8.72 23.14
N LYS A 91 6.17 -9.05 22.39
CA LYS A 91 7.39 -9.69 22.94
C LYS A 91 8.46 -8.69 23.39
N ASP A 92 8.56 -7.54 22.75
CA ASP A 92 9.75 -6.72 22.89
C ASP A 92 9.61 -5.76 24.06
N THR A 93 10.32 -6.09 25.15
CA THR A 93 10.40 -5.32 26.38
C THR A 93 11.84 -4.93 26.67
N LEU A 94 12.02 -3.69 27.12
CA LEU A 94 13.25 -3.19 27.69
C LEU A 94 13.58 -3.92 29.01
N ALA A 95 14.82 -3.80 29.47
CA ALA A 95 15.28 -4.44 30.71
C ALA A 95 14.52 -3.96 31.97
N ASN A 96 13.93 -2.77 31.92
CA ASN A 96 13.07 -2.21 32.97
C ASN A 96 11.61 -2.71 32.89
N GLY A 97 11.28 -3.59 31.94
CA GLY A 97 9.94 -4.13 31.72
C GLY A 97 9.02 -3.27 30.85
N GLU A 98 9.45 -2.07 30.44
CA GLU A 98 8.68 -1.21 29.54
C GLU A 98 8.64 -1.79 28.12
N LYS A 99 7.54 -1.57 27.39
CA LYS A 99 7.41 -2.00 25.99
C LYS A 99 8.28 -1.12 25.09
N VAL A 100 9.00 -1.74 24.16
CA VAL A 100 9.87 -1.01 23.22
C VAL A 100 9.05 -0.13 22.28
N LEU A 101 7.98 -0.69 21.71
CA LEU A 101 6.97 0.01 20.93
C LEU A 101 5.84 0.44 21.87
N ASN A 102 5.54 1.73 21.95
CA ASN A 102 4.58 2.30 22.91
C ASN A 102 3.18 1.69 22.68
N GLN A 103 2.76 0.84 23.62
CA GLN A 103 1.63 -0.10 23.48
C GLN A 103 0.50 0.13 24.49
N THR A 104 0.48 1.29 25.12
CA THR A 104 -0.41 1.57 26.26
C THR A 104 -1.90 1.62 25.91
N GLU A 105 -2.26 1.69 24.63
CA GLU A 105 -3.65 1.74 24.18
C GLU A 105 -4.11 0.36 23.65
N LYS A 106 -4.80 -0.39 24.52
CA LYS A 106 -5.66 -1.50 24.10
C LYS A 106 -6.86 -0.92 23.37
N ILE A 107 -7.14 -1.44 22.17
CA ILE A 107 -8.30 -1.10 21.37
C ILE A 107 -9.18 -2.34 21.28
N THR A 108 -10.50 -2.16 21.46
CA THR A 108 -11.47 -3.21 21.19
C THR A 108 -12.03 -3.02 19.79
N LEU A 109 -11.73 -3.95 18.88
CA LEU A 109 -12.32 -3.99 17.55
C LEU A 109 -13.15 -5.27 17.41
N ASN A 110 -14.43 -5.12 17.06
CA ASN A 110 -15.36 -6.24 16.87
C ASN A 110 -15.37 -7.23 18.06
N GLY A 111 -15.29 -6.71 19.29
CA GLY A 111 -15.28 -7.52 20.52
C GLY A 111 -13.95 -8.23 20.83
N LYS A 112 -12.89 -8.00 20.06
CA LYS A 112 -11.54 -8.54 20.33
C LYS A 112 -10.60 -7.42 20.77
N GLU A 113 -9.88 -7.63 21.87
CA GLU A 113 -8.79 -6.75 22.28
C GLU A 113 -7.62 -6.87 21.30
N THR A 114 -7.08 -5.72 20.90
CA THR A 114 -5.87 -5.59 20.08
C THR A 114 -5.08 -4.36 20.54
N THR A 115 -3.89 -4.16 19.99
CA THR A 115 -3.06 -2.98 20.29
C THR A 115 -2.91 -2.11 19.05
N ARG A 116 -2.69 -0.81 19.24
CA ARG A 116 -2.35 0.10 18.12
C ARG A 116 -1.13 -0.38 17.33
N CYS A 117 -0.14 -0.94 18.02
CA CYS A 117 1.02 -1.55 17.39
C CYS A 117 0.59 -2.66 16.40
N ALA A 118 -0.15 -3.67 16.87
CA ALA A 118 -0.57 -4.78 16.01
C ALA A 118 -1.40 -4.30 14.80
N LEU A 119 -2.27 -3.31 14.98
CA LEU A 119 -3.09 -2.75 13.90
C LEU A 119 -2.28 -2.04 12.83
N ASN A 120 -1.19 -1.37 13.19
CA ASN A 120 -0.30 -0.74 12.22
C ASN A 120 0.49 -1.79 11.43
N PHE A 121 0.87 -2.91 12.05
CA PHE A 121 1.62 -3.99 11.38
C PHE A 121 0.76 -4.91 10.52
N THR A 122 -0.54 -5.04 10.84
CA THR A 122 -1.50 -5.83 10.07
C THR A 122 -2.81 -5.06 9.79
N PRO A 123 -2.78 -3.94 9.05
CA PRO A 123 -3.97 -3.15 8.79
C PRO A 123 -4.85 -3.81 7.71
N LYS A 124 -6.17 -3.58 7.84
CA LYS A 124 -7.17 -4.00 6.85
C LYS A 124 -7.83 -2.77 6.23
N LEU A 125 -7.66 -2.57 4.92
CA LEU A 125 -8.25 -1.46 4.16
C LEU A 125 -9.00 -2.00 2.95
N ASN A 126 -10.21 -1.50 2.69
CA ASN A 126 -11.06 -1.95 1.58
C ASN A 126 -11.18 -3.48 1.48
N ASN A 127 -11.36 -4.12 2.64
CA ASN A 127 -11.44 -5.57 2.78
C ASN A 127 -10.18 -6.37 2.42
N ARG A 128 -9.06 -5.70 2.12
CA ARG A 128 -7.75 -6.30 1.90
C ARG A 128 -6.89 -6.23 3.16
N GLN A 129 -6.22 -7.33 3.47
CA GLN A 129 -5.26 -7.44 4.57
C GLN A 129 -3.85 -7.11 4.06
N PHE A 130 -3.17 -6.21 4.75
CA PHE A 130 -1.76 -5.90 4.50
C PHE A 130 -0.89 -6.46 5.64
N SER A 131 0.36 -6.78 5.31
CA SER A 131 1.40 -7.13 6.27
C SER A 131 2.54 -6.14 6.12
N VAL A 132 2.96 -5.54 7.23
CA VAL A 132 4.02 -4.54 7.26
C VAL A 132 5.23 -5.13 7.97
N LYS A 133 6.42 -4.83 7.45
CA LYS A 133 7.71 -5.08 8.08
C LYS A 133 8.48 -3.77 8.09
N VAL A 134 9.19 -3.52 9.18
CA VAL A 134 9.99 -2.31 9.33
C VAL A 134 11.45 -2.73 9.51
N GLU A 135 12.28 -2.37 8.54
CA GLU A 135 13.72 -2.57 8.63
C GLU A 135 14.37 -1.32 9.20
N VAL A 136 15.12 -1.48 10.28
CA VAL A 136 15.94 -0.41 10.85
C VAL A 136 17.40 -0.82 10.83
N LYS A 137 18.29 0.14 10.58
CA LYS A 137 19.73 -0.09 10.56
C LYS A 137 20.45 1.12 11.15
N ARG A 138 21.72 0.94 11.50
CA ARG A 138 22.55 2.04 11.94
C ARG A 138 22.78 3.03 10.80
N HIS A 139 22.74 4.33 11.11
CA HIS A 139 23.08 5.35 10.12
C HIS A 139 24.55 5.21 9.70
N THR A 140 24.82 5.35 8.40
CA THR A 140 26.17 5.21 7.83
C THR A 140 27.06 6.38 8.24
N ASP A 141 26.56 7.61 8.11
CA ASP A 141 27.22 8.83 8.59
C ASP A 141 27.28 8.88 10.12
N GLU A 142 28.50 8.95 10.66
CA GLU A 142 28.77 8.97 12.10
C GLU A 142 28.15 10.15 12.83
N LYS A 143 28.04 11.32 12.16
CA LYS A 143 27.46 12.53 12.75
C LYS A 143 25.96 12.39 12.97
N LEU A 144 25.30 11.59 12.14
CA LEU A 144 23.85 11.42 12.14
C LEU A 144 23.39 10.21 12.95
N ARG A 145 24.29 9.29 13.34
CA ARG A 145 23.97 8.07 14.13
C ARG A 145 23.17 8.33 15.40
N ASN A 146 23.43 9.46 16.07
CA ASN A 146 22.76 9.81 17.32
C ASN A 146 21.48 10.64 17.11
N SER A 147 21.19 11.03 15.88
CA SER A 147 20.10 11.94 15.52
C SER A 147 19.05 11.33 14.60
N LEU A 148 19.43 10.37 13.75
CA LEU A 148 18.58 9.76 12.74
C LEU A 148 18.78 8.25 12.70
N ILE A 149 17.67 7.50 12.71
CA ILE A 149 17.66 6.06 12.42
C ILE A 149 17.00 5.87 11.06
N PRO A 150 17.71 5.40 10.03
CA PRO A 150 17.11 5.08 8.75
C PRO A 150 16.12 3.91 8.90
N VAL A 151 14.96 4.07 8.29
CA VAL A 151 13.86 3.10 8.31
C VAL A 151 13.47 2.76 6.87
N ASN A 152 13.28 1.48 6.58
CA ASN A 152 12.68 1.00 5.35
C ASN A 152 11.42 0.20 5.69
N VAL A 153 10.25 0.74 5.33
CA VAL A 153 8.96 0.09 5.55
C VAL A 153 8.60 -0.72 4.31
N ILE A 154 8.42 -2.02 4.50
CA ILE A 154 8.01 -2.95 3.45
C ILE A 154 6.57 -3.38 3.73
N VAL A 155 5.68 -3.13 2.78
CA VAL A 155 4.27 -3.52 2.85
C VAL A 155 4.00 -4.58 1.80
N SER A 156 3.44 -5.71 2.23
CA SER A 156 3.11 -6.84 1.38
C SER A 156 1.61 -7.14 1.42
N TRP A 157 1.05 -7.48 0.27
CA TRP A 157 -0.31 -7.98 0.13
C TRP A 157 -0.34 -8.96 -1.05
N ASP A 158 -1.06 -10.07 -0.87
CA ASP A 158 -1.06 -11.18 -1.83
C ASP A 158 0.39 -11.57 -2.20
N ASN A 159 0.79 -11.42 -3.47
CA ASN A 159 2.16 -11.64 -3.95
C ASN A 159 2.88 -10.34 -4.38
N THR A 160 2.35 -9.18 -3.97
CA THR A 160 2.90 -7.87 -4.31
C THR A 160 3.49 -7.21 -3.07
N LYS A 161 4.53 -6.40 -3.27
CA LYS A 161 5.10 -5.57 -2.22
C LYS A 161 5.36 -4.16 -2.71
N THR A 162 5.33 -3.21 -1.79
CA THR A 162 5.84 -1.86 -1.98
C THR A 162 6.74 -1.52 -0.79
N GLN A 163 7.66 -0.58 -1.00
CA GLN A 163 8.56 -0.13 0.06
C GLN A 163 8.63 1.39 0.09
N LEU A 164 8.89 1.93 1.27
CA LEU A 164 9.06 3.35 1.50
C LEU A 164 10.16 3.58 2.54
N GLU A 165 11.11 4.42 2.20
CA GLU A 165 12.21 4.81 3.08
C GLU A 165 11.83 6.06 3.89
N GLY A 166 12.37 6.16 5.11
CA GLY A 166 12.18 7.28 6.01
C GLY A 166 13.23 7.29 7.11
N TYR A 167 13.05 8.15 8.11
CA TYR A 167 13.96 8.28 9.24
C TYR A 167 13.18 8.51 10.52
N ILE A 168 13.63 7.93 11.63
CA ILE A 168 13.19 8.31 12.97
C ILE A 168 14.19 9.33 13.49
N ALA A 169 13.71 10.54 13.77
CA ALA A 169 14.51 11.60 14.35
C ALA A 169 14.55 11.51 15.87
N ASN A 170 15.69 11.83 16.46
CA ASN A 170 15.83 11.98 17.91
C ASN A 170 14.94 13.13 18.40
N GLU A 171 14.14 12.88 19.43
CA GLU A 171 13.16 13.83 19.96
C GLU A 171 13.82 15.11 20.50
N LYS A 172 15.10 15.05 20.87
CA LYS A 172 15.88 16.22 21.31
C LYS A 172 16.13 17.23 20.19
N ASN A 173 15.97 16.83 18.94
CA ASN A 173 16.18 17.67 17.75
C ASN A 173 14.87 18.19 17.14
N ARG A 174 13.73 17.95 17.80
CA ARG A 174 12.38 18.37 17.37
C ARG A 174 11.89 19.55 18.19
#